data_AF-Q9RGF5-F1
#
_entry.id   AF-Q9RGF5-F1
#
_cell.length_a   1.000
_cell.length_b   1.000
_cell.length_c   1.000
_cell.angle_alpha   90.00
_cell.angle_beta   90.00
_cell.angle_gamma   90.00
#
_symmetry.space_group_name_H-M   'P 1'
#
loop_
_entity.id
_entity.type
_entity.pdbx_description
1 polymer ?
#
loop_
_entity_poly.entity_id
_entity_poly.type
_entity_poly.pdbx_seq_one_letter_code
_entity_poly.pdbx_strand_id
1 'polypeptide(L)'
;AAKLADEVVKADPWAMINKIKDAKTKEGALSANANNDAGELATGTGAANVTAATNADLSSAVALKAMTKGGKFTQPAENEDGAVKAAAVTAVNKVLGILDFIIRKTVASELDKIREAVKGIKYSETTIEATETSTTQPTVTK
;
A
#
# COMPACT_ATOMS: atom_id res chain seq x y z
N ALA A 1 -18.70 -4.13 -19.13
CA ALA A 1 -18.25 -3.54 -17.86
C ALA A 1 -18.50 -4.41 -16.63
N ALA A 2 -19.61 -5.15 -16.53
CA ALA A 2 -19.88 -6.04 -15.38
C ALA A 2 -18.74 -7.04 -15.09
N LYS A 3 -18.20 -7.71 -16.13
CA LYS A 3 -17.05 -8.62 -15.99
C LYS A 3 -15.81 -7.93 -15.41
N LEU A 4 -15.55 -6.66 -15.74
CA LEU A 4 -14.42 -5.92 -15.18
C LEU A 4 -14.61 -5.69 -13.68
N ALA A 5 -15.82 -5.29 -13.27
CA ALA A 5 -16.14 -5.10 -11.86
C ALA A 5 -15.98 -6.40 -11.07
N ASP A 6 -16.45 -7.53 -11.62
CA ASP A 6 -16.30 -8.85 -10.99
C ASP A 6 -14.83 -9.23 -10.79
N GLU A 7 -13.99 -8.99 -11.81
CA GLU A 7 -12.55 -9.25 -11.69
C GLU A 7 -11.90 -8.35 -10.63
N VAL A 8 -12.24 -7.06 -10.60
CA VAL A 8 -11.73 -6.13 -9.57
C VAL A 8 -12.14 -6.56 -8.15
N VAL A 9 -13.34 -7.09 -7.97
CA VAL A 9 -13.83 -7.57 -6.67
C VAL A 9 -13.04 -8.79 -6.20
N LYS A 10 -12.62 -9.68 -7.10
CA LYS A 10 -11.84 -10.88 -6.77
C LYS A 10 -10.37 -10.59 -6.44
N ALA A 11 -9.84 -9.45 -6.89
CA ALA A 11 -8.44 -9.11 -6.70
C ALA A 11 -8.06 -8.97 -5.22
N ASP A 12 -7.00 -9.67 -4.82
CA ASP A 12 -6.41 -9.54 -3.51
C ASP A 12 -5.62 -8.21 -3.39
N PRO A 13 -5.92 -7.36 -2.39
CA PRO A 13 -5.23 -6.07 -2.24
C PRO A 13 -3.71 -6.18 -2.04
N TRP A 14 -3.22 -7.23 -1.35
CA TRP A 14 -1.78 -7.45 -1.16
C TRP A 14 -1.09 -7.78 -2.49
N ALA A 15 -1.71 -8.62 -3.31
CA ALA A 15 -1.22 -8.89 -4.65
C ALA A 15 -1.23 -7.62 -5.51
N MET A 16 -2.27 -6.79 -5.42
CA MET A 16 -2.37 -5.53 -6.16
C MET A 16 -1.24 -4.55 -5.80
N ILE A 17 -0.98 -4.29 -4.51
CA ILE A 17 0.10 -3.36 -4.13
C ILE A 17 1.46 -3.90 -4.55
N ASN A 18 1.66 -5.23 -4.54
CA ASN A 18 2.87 -5.84 -5.06
C ASN A 18 3.03 -5.63 -6.57
N LYS A 19 1.95 -5.76 -7.35
CA LYS A 19 1.96 -5.47 -8.80
C LYS A 19 2.23 -4.00 -9.09
N ILE A 20 1.66 -3.08 -8.31
CA ILE A 20 1.88 -1.63 -8.46
C ILE A 20 3.34 -1.26 -8.15
N LYS A 21 3.91 -1.84 -7.09
CA LYS A 21 5.31 -1.63 -6.71
C LYS A 21 6.29 -2.00 -7.84
N ASP A 22 5.99 -3.08 -8.57
CA ASP A 22 6.84 -3.59 -9.66
C ASP A 22 6.41 -3.09 -11.06
N ALA A 23 5.40 -2.23 -11.15
CA ALA A 23 4.78 -1.80 -12.40
C ALA A 23 5.72 -0.93 -13.26
N LYS A 24 5.71 -1.14 -14.57
CA LYS A 24 6.50 -0.37 -15.53
C LYS A 24 5.61 0.38 -16.49
N THR A 25 5.93 1.63 -16.77
CA THR A 25 5.20 2.38 -17.80
C THR A 25 5.60 1.90 -19.18
N LYS A 26 4.66 1.99 -20.12
CA LYS A 26 4.91 1.76 -21.54
C LYS A 26 4.43 2.94 -22.35
N GLU A 27 5.35 3.55 -23.09
CA GLU A 27 5.02 4.57 -24.07
C GLU A 27 4.76 3.87 -25.41
N GLY A 28 3.57 4.10 -25.97
CA GLY A 28 3.18 3.52 -27.26
C GLY A 28 2.35 2.24 -27.16
N ALA A 29 2.29 1.50 -28.27
CA ALA A 29 1.32 0.42 -28.45
C ALA A 29 1.61 -0.79 -27.55
N LEU A 30 0.58 -1.32 -26.91
CA LEU A 30 0.66 -2.59 -26.19
C LEU A 30 0.82 -3.75 -27.17
N SER A 31 1.54 -4.78 -26.77
CA SER A 31 1.68 -5.98 -27.60
C SER A 31 0.41 -6.81 -27.46
N ALA A 32 -0.33 -7.00 -28.55
CA ALA A 32 -1.50 -7.88 -28.57
C ALA A 32 -1.09 -9.31 -28.18
N ASN A 33 -1.95 -10.00 -27.42
CA ASN A 33 -1.71 -11.35 -26.90
C ASN A 33 -0.47 -11.52 -26.00
N ALA A 34 0.17 -10.42 -25.56
CA ALA A 34 1.18 -10.48 -24.52
C ALA A 34 0.53 -10.33 -23.14
N ASN A 35 1.17 -10.93 -22.13
CA ASN A 35 0.86 -10.73 -20.72
C ASN A 35 1.50 -9.41 -20.27
N ASN A 36 0.73 -8.33 -20.28
CA ASN A 36 1.21 -7.00 -19.91
C ASN A 36 1.06 -6.81 -18.38
N ASP A 37 2.00 -6.08 -17.77
CA ASP A 37 1.93 -5.74 -16.37
C ASP A 37 0.95 -4.58 -16.10
N ALA A 38 0.70 -4.30 -14.81
CA ALA A 38 -0.25 -3.28 -14.40
C ALA A 38 0.07 -1.87 -14.93
N GLY A 39 1.34 -1.51 -14.99
CA GLY A 39 1.79 -0.19 -15.44
C GLY A 39 1.68 -0.04 -16.95
N GLU A 40 2.04 -1.10 -17.68
CA GLU A 40 1.95 -1.14 -19.14
C GLU A 40 0.48 -1.01 -19.54
N LEU A 41 -0.41 -1.79 -18.91
CA LEU A 41 -1.86 -1.71 -19.14
C LEU A 41 -2.44 -0.32 -18.81
N ALA A 42 -1.93 0.34 -17.78
CA ALA A 42 -2.41 1.68 -17.39
C ALA A 42 -1.95 2.79 -18.35
N THR A 43 -0.77 2.65 -18.96
CA THR A 43 -0.11 3.75 -19.70
C THR A 43 -0.04 3.54 -21.21
N GLY A 44 0.02 2.29 -21.67
CA GLY A 44 0.11 1.94 -23.07
C GLY A 44 -1.13 2.30 -23.88
N THR A 45 -0.97 2.29 -25.20
CA THR A 45 -1.99 2.69 -26.19
C THR A 45 -2.27 1.57 -27.21
N GLY A 46 -3.25 1.78 -28.09
CA GLY A 46 -3.20 1.24 -29.46
C GLY A 46 -3.29 -0.28 -29.68
N ALA A 47 -3.88 -1.08 -28.79
CA ALA A 47 -4.11 -2.50 -29.08
C ALA A 47 -5.51 -2.99 -28.65
N ALA A 48 -6.17 -3.69 -29.58
CA ALA A 48 -7.31 -4.55 -29.26
C ALA A 48 -6.79 -5.90 -28.76
N ASN A 49 -7.56 -6.60 -27.91
CA ASN A 49 -7.21 -7.92 -27.38
C ASN A 49 -5.90 -7.95 -26.56
N VAL A 50 -5.70 -6.94 -25.72
CA VAL A 50 -4.63 -6.93 -24.73
C VAL A 50 -5.06 -7.76 -23.52
N THR A 51 -4.13 -8.57 -23.00
CA THR A 51 -4.38 -9.44 -21.84
C THR A 51 -3.52 -9.00 -20.66
N ALA A 52 -4.12 -9.03 -19.47
CA ALA A 52 -3.40 -8.89 -18.21
C ALA A 52 -2.84 -10.24 -17.78
N ALA A 53 -1.60 -10.25 -17.27
CA ALA A 53 -0.96 -11.49 -16.81
C ALA A 53 -1.73 -12.19 -15.67
N THR A 54 -2.32 -11.39 -14.78
CA THR A 54 -3.15 -11.87 -13.67
C THR A 54 -4.33 -10.93 -13.44
N ASN A 55 -5.32 -11.42 -12.68
CA ASN A 55 -6.41 -10.59 -12.16
C ASN A 55 -5.90 -9.39 -11.32
N ALA A 56 -4.80 -9.58 -10.56
CA ALA A 56 -4.18 -8.51 -9.80
C ALA A 56 -3.53 -7.46 -10.71
N ASP A 57 -2.91 -7.86 -11.83
CA ASP A 57 -2.35 -6.93 -12.82
C ASP A 57 -3.47 -6.10 -13.47
N LEU A 58 -4.59 -6.74 -13.85
CA LEU A 58 -5.75 -6.04 -14.41
C LEU A 58 -6.32 -5.02 -13.42
N SER A 59 -6.56 -5.43 -12.18
CA SER A 59 -7.19 -4.58 -11.17
C SER A 59 -6.26 -3.45 -10.74
N SER A 60 -4.96 -3.71 -10.68
CA SER A 60 -3.94 -2.69 -10.43
C SER A 60 -3.86 -1.70 -11.59
N ALA A 61 -3.94 -2.16 -12.83
CA ALA A 61 -3.99 -1.28 -14.00
C ALA A 61 -5.22 -0.37 -13.97
N VAL A 62 -6.39 -0.89 -13.59
CA VAL A 62 -7.61 -0.09 -13.39
C VAL A 62 -7.38 0.97 -12.31
N ALA A 63 -6.82 0.60 -11.16
CA ALA A 63 -6.51 1.56 -10.09
C ALA A 63 -5.53 2.65 -10.58
N LEU A 64 -4.41 2.25 -11.20
CA LEU A 64 -3.41 3.16 -11.73
C LEU A 64 -3.99 4.10 -12.80
N LYS A 65 -4.79 3.56 -13.73
CA LYS A 65 -5.46 4.36 -14.77
C LYS A 65 -6.41 5.39 -14.15
N ALA A 66 -7.15 5.02 -13.12
CA ALA A 66 -8.08 5.92 -12.43
C ALA A 66 -7.37 7.02 -11.63
N MET A 67 -6.18 6.73 -11.06
CA MET A 67 -5.40 7.70 -10.28
C MET A 67 -4.50 8.59 -11.14
N THR A 68 -4.07 8.13 -12.31
CA THR A 68 -3.12 8.86 -13.17
C THR A 68 -3.78 10.08 -13.78
N LYS A 69 -3.07 11.22 -13.77
CA LYS A 69 -3.54 12.46 -14.40
C LYS A 69 -3.87 12.23 -15.87
N GLY A 70 -5.10 12.56 -16.27
CA GLY A 70 -5.56 12.36 -17.65
C GLY A 70 -5.89 10.91 -18.01
N GLY A 71 -5.82 9.98 -17.06
CA GLY A 71 -6.28 8.61 -17.23
C GLY A 71 -7.78 8.58 -17.51
N LYS A 72 -8.15 7.94 -18.61
CA LYS A 72 -9.54 7.75 -19.05
C LYS A 72 -9.75 6.31 -19.43
N PHE A 73 -10.92 5.78 -19.09
CA PHE A 73 -11.39 4.51 -19.61
C PHE A 73 -12.12 4.79 -20.91
N THR A 74 -11.79 4.02 -21.95
CA THR A 74 -12.51 4.09 -23.22
C THR A 74 -13.95 3.64 -22.98
N GLN A 75 -14.90 4.39 -23.53
CA GLN A 75 -16.31 4.20 -23.26
C GLN A 75 -16.76 2.79 -23.72
N PRO A 76 -17.40 2.00 -22.85
CA PRO A 76 -18.09 0.80 -23.26
C PRO A 76 -19.35 1.12 -24.09
N ALA A 77 -20.05 0.09 -24.58
CA ALA A 77 -21.39 0.24 -25.16
C ALA A 77 -22.33 1.07 -24.25
N GLU A 78 -23.42 1.63 -24.80
CA GLU A 78 -24.35 2.48 -24.05
C GLU A 78 -24.76 1.88 -22.68
N ASN A 79 -24.83 2.73 -21.65
CA ASN A 79 -25.26 2.43 -20.27
C ASN A 79 -24.28 1.64 -19.37
N GLU A 80 -23.02 1.47 -19.74
CA GLU A 80 -22.03 0.77 -18.91
C GLU A 80 -21.14 1.71 -18.03
N ASP A 81 -21.36 3.02 -18.07
CA ASP A 81 -20.56 4.04 -17.33
C ASP A 81 -20.51 3.78 -15.82
N GLY A 82 -21.67 3.51 -15.21
CA GLY A 82 -21.78 3.28 -13.77
C GLY A 82 -20.94 2.08 -13.31
N ALA A 83 -20.88 1.02 -14.12
CA ALA A 83 -20.11 -0.19 -13.79
C ALA A 83 -18.60 0.04 -13.90
N VAL A 84 -18.12 0.78 -14.91
CA VAL A 84 -16.70 1.15 -15.02
C VAL A 84 -16.29 2.06 -13.87
N LYS A 85 -17.12 3.04 -13.53
CA LYS A 85 -16.88 3.92 -12.39
C LYS A 85 -16.82 3.13 -11.07
N ALA A 86 -17.77 2.21 -10.85
CA ALA A 86 -17.77 1.36 -9.66
C ALA A 86 -16.51 0.47 -9.58
N ALA A 87 -16.10 -0.12 -10.70
CA ALA A 87 -14.87 -0.91 -10.76
C ALA A 87 -13.63 -0.06 -10.46
N ALA A 88 -13.53 1.13 -11.05
CA ALA A 88 -12.43 2.06 -10.81
C ALA A 88 -12.35 2.48 -9.34
N VAL A 89 -13.46 2.91 -8.74
CA VAL A 89 -13.52 3.30 -7.32
C VAL A 89 -13.16 2.12 -6.41
N THR A 90 -13.67 0.93 -6.70
CA THR A 90 -13.37 -0.28 -5.91
C THR A 90 -11.88 -0.63 -5.98
N ALA A 91 -11.28 -0.60 -7.17
CA ALA A 91 -9.86 -0.88 -7.34
C ALA A 91 -8.98 0.12 -6.58
N VAL A 92 -9.29 1.42 -6.69
CA VAL A 92 -8.56 2.49 -5.98
C VAL A 92 -8.69 2.32 -4.46
N ASN A 93 -9.90 2.09 -3.95
CA ASN A 93 -10.13 1.93 -2.52
C ASN A 93 -9.39 0.73 -1.93
N LYS A 94 -9.30 -0.39 -2.68
CA LYS A 94 -8.49 -1.55 -2.25
C LYS A 94 -7.02 -1.21 -2.13
N VAL A 95 -6.44 -0.54 -3.14
CA VAL A 95 -5.02 -0.14 -3.14
C VAL A 95 -4.71 0.84 -2.01
N LEU A 96 -5.53 1.87 -1.84
CA LEU A 96 -5.33 2.87 -0.78
C LEU A 96 -5.56 2.26 0.61
N GLY A 97 -6.54 1.37 0.76
CA GLY A 97 -6.82 0.68 2.01
C GLY A 97 -5.64 -0.19 2.47
N ILE A 98 -5.03 -0.96 1.56
CA ILE A 98 -3.86 -1.76 1.92
C ILE A 98 -2.61 -0.90 2.17
N LEU A 99 -2.44 0.20 1.42
CA LEU A 99 -1.35 1.14 1.63
C LEU A 99 -1.44 1.80 3.02
N ASP A 100 -2.63 2.27 3.43
CA ASP A 100 -2.87 2.82 4.77
C ASP A 100 -2.56 1.79 5.87
N PHE A 101 -3.00 0.54 5.70
CA PHE A 101 -2.69 -0.54 6.63
C PHE A 101 -1.19 -0.79 6.79
N ILE A 102 -0.44 -0.84 5.67
CA ILE A 102 1.01 -1.04 5.67
C ILE A 102 1.71 0.11 6.43
N ILE A 103 1.35 1.36 6.13
CA ILE A 103 1.95 2.54 6.76
C ILE A 103 1.68 2.53 8.27
N ARG A 104 0.44 2.31 8.69
CA ARG A 104 0.07 2.28 10.12
C ARG A 104 0.79 1.18 10.88
N LYS A 105 0.86 -0.02 10.31
CA LYS A 105 1.53 -1.16 10.96
C LYS A 105 3.02 -0.91 11.14
N THR A 106 3.69 -0.34 10.13
CA THR A 106 5.11 0.02 10.22
C THR A 106 5.33 1.09 11.28
N VAL A 107 4.56 2.18 11.26
CA VAL A 107 4.69 3.27 12.24
C VAL A 107 4.43 2.77 13.66
N ALA A 108 3.38 1.98 13.87
CA ALA A 108 3.07 1.41 15.19
C ALA A 108 4.22 0.53 15.71
N SER A 109 4.80 -0.32 14.85
CA SER A 109 5.92 -1.18 15.25
C SER A 109 7.16 -0.39 15.68
N GLU A 110 7.46 0.74 15.03
CA GLU A 110 8.59 1.58 15.43
C GLU A 110 8.27 2.37 16.72
N LEU A 111 7.05 2.87 16.88
CA LEU A 111 6.61 3.54 18.11
C LEU A 111 6.62 2.61 19.33
N ASP A 112 6.26 1.34 19.15
CA ASP A 112 6.32 0.34 20.21
C ASP A 112 7.77 0.10 20.67
N LYS A 113 8.75 0.04 19.75
CA LYS A 113 10.17 -0.05 20.11
C LYS A 113 10.63 1.16 20.94
N ILE A 114 10.22 2.38 20.54
CA ILE A 114 10.53 3.61 21.30
C ILE A 114 9.92 3.53 22.70
N ARG A 115 8.67 3.08 22.81
CA ARG A 115 7.99 2.93 24.10
C ARG A 115 8.76 1.97 25.03
N GLU A 116 9.23 0.84 24.52
CA GLU A 116 10.01 -0.11 25.33
C GLU A 116 11.38 0.45 25.73
N ALA A 117 12.07 1.17 24.84
CA ALA A 117 13.32 1.85 25.17
C ALA A 117 13.12 2.92 26.27
N VAL A 118 12.05 3.71 26.18
CA VAL A 118 11.70 4.73 27.19
C VAL A 118 11.38 4.09 28.53
N LYS A 119 10.68 2.94 28.55
CA LYS A 119 10.47 2.18 29.79
C LYS A 119 11.83 1.77 30.40
N GLY A 120 12.73 1.22 29.58
CA GLY A 120 14.07 0.82 30.04
C GLY A 120 14.86 1.96 30.70
N ILE A 121 14.86 3.16 30.10
CA ILE A 121 15.54 4.33 30.67
C ILE A 121 14.96 4.71 32.04
N LYS A 122 13.63 4.76 32.16
CA LYS A 122 12.97 5.08 33.44
C LYS A 122 13.37 4.12 34.56
N TYR A 123 13.51 2.82 34.26
CA TYR A 123 13.96 1.84 35.26
C TYR A 123 15.44 2.03 35.63
N SER A 124 16.30 2.37 34.68
CA SER A 124 17.73 2.61 34.94
C SER A 124 17.98 3.84 35.81
N GLU A 125 17.27 4.95 35.60
CA GLU A 125 17.44 6.17 36.42
C GLU A 125 16.93 5.97 37.86
N THR A 126 15.81 5.26 38.05
CA THR A 126 15.23 5.00 39.38
C THR A 126 16.14 4.11 40.25
N THR A 127 17.01 3.30 39.63
CA THR A 127 17.90 2.39 40.38
C THR A 127 19.15 3.12 40.92
N ILE A 128 19.54 4.24 40.31
CA ILE A 128 20.73 5.01 40.73
C ILE A 128 20.41 5.89 41.94
N GLU A 129 19.22 6.51 42.00
CA GLU A 129 18.84 7.38 43.13
C GLU A 129 18.65 6.63 44.47
N ALA A 130 18.40 5.31 44.44
CA ALA A 130 18.22 4.52 45.65
C ALA A 130 19.54 4.16 46.38
N THR A 131 20.71 4.46 45.81
CA THR A 131 22.00 4.05 46.38
C THR A 131 22.79 5.18 47.06
N GLU A 132 22.35 6.45 46.97
CA GLU A 132 23.13 7.59 47.50
C GLU A 132 22.81 8.02 48.94
N THR A 133 21.99 7.27 49.70
CA THR A 133 21.72 7.59 51.12
C THR A 133 22.26 6.53 52.08
N SER A 134 23.57 6.33 52.14
CA SER A 134 24.21 5.62 53.27
C SER A 134 25.72 5.86 53.38
N THR A 135 26.18 7.11 53.47
CA THR A 135 27.46 7.40 54.14
C THR A 135 27.40 8.75 54.84
N THR A 136 27.30 8.73 56.17
CA THR A 136 28.03 9.63 57.10
C THR A 136 27.46 9.47 58.52
N GLN A 137 27.97 8.50 59.27
CA GLN A 137 28.03 8.62 60.72
C GLN A 137 29.42 9.18 61.07
N PRO A 138 29.54 10.36 61.69
CA PRO A 138 30.84 10.80 62.17
C PRO A 138 31.19 10.00 63.43
N THR A 139 32.31 9.29 63.38
CA THR A 139 33.00 8.77 64.56
C THR A 139 33.37 9.96 65.45
N VAL A 140 32.79 10.02 66.64
CA VAL A 140 33.26 10.95 67.70
C VAL A 140 34.16 10.17 68.64
N THR A 141 35.45 10.50 68.58
CA THR A 141 36.49 10.05 69.51
C THR A 141 36.46 10.93 70.76
N LYS A 142 36.30 10.34 71.94
CA LYS A 142 37.16 10.60 73.11
C LYS A 142 37.00 9.53 74.19
#